data_AF-X1LZI5-F1
#
_entry.id   AF-X1LZI5-F1
#
_cell.length_a   1.000
_cell.length_b   1.000
_cell.length_c   1.000
_cell.angle_alpha   90.00
_cell.angle_beta   90.00
_cell.angle_gamma   90.00
#
_symmetry.space_group_name_H-M   'P 1'
#
loop_
_entity.id
_entity.type
_entity.pdbx_description
1 polymer ?
#
loop_
_entity_poly.entity_id
_entity_poly.type
_entity_poly.pdbx_seq_one_letter_code
_entity_poly.pdbx_strand_id
1 'polypeptide(L)'
;IKLPKEKYKEVLGVDVKHIEESIKVLKNSKIDHEFRTTVVPTILDKEDIVKIAKWLSPAKKYYLQNFRPEKTIDPKFEKIKPYPEEYLSEIQKTISSFFEVCKVR
;
A
#
# COMPACT_ATOMS: atom_id res chain seq x y z
N ILE A 1 -2.27 3.18 -2.99
CA ILE A 1 -0.96 2.96 -3.64
C ILE A 1 -0.77 1.46 -3.84
N LYS A 2 -0.05 1.05 -4.88
CA LYS A 2 0.09 -0.37 -5.25
C LYS A 2 1.48 -0.91 -5.02
N LEU A 3 2.50 -0.07 -5.22
CA LEU A 3 3.91 -0.44 -5.14
C LEU A 3 4.71 0.71 -4.51
N PRO A 4 5.94 0.50 -4.03
CA PRO A 4 6.87 1.62 -3.81
C PRO A 4 7.25 2.24 -5.16
N LYS A 5 7.70 3.51 -5.15
CA LYS A 5 7.92 4.30 -6.37
C LYS A 5 8.79 3.57 -7.39
N GLU A 6 9.85 2.93 -6.90
CA GLU A 6 10.89 2.33 -7.73
C GLU A 6 10.36 1.11 -8.50
N LYS A 7 9.38 0.40 -7.93
CA LYS A 7 8.80 -0.81 -8.53
C LYS A 7 7.71 -0.52 -9.56
N TYR A 8 7.16 0.70 -9.64
CA TYR A 8 6.10 1.02 -10.59
C TYR A 8 6.53 0.86 -12.05
N LYS A 9 7.70 1.40 -12.38
CA LYS A 9 8.24 1.30 -13.74
C LYS A 9 8.63 -0.13 -14.09
N GLU A 10 9.23 -0.85 -13.15
CA GLU A 10 9.68 -2.23 -13.35
C GLU A 10 8.52 -3.22 -13.50
N VAL A 11 7.51 -3.14 -12.63
CA VAL A 11 6.42 -4.13 -12.57
C VAL A 11 5.28 -3.79 -13.51
N LEU A 12 4.95 -2.50 -13.66
CA LEU A 12 3.77 -2.06 -14.41
C LEU A 12 4.12 -1.30 -15.70
N GLY A 13 5.38 -0.93 -15.91
CA GLY A 13 5.77 -0.08 -17.05
C GLY A 13 5.21 1.34 -16.96
N VAL A 14 4.70 1.76 -15.81
CA VAL A 14 4.01 3.05 -15.61
C VAL A 14 4.95 4.06 -14.96
N ASP A 15 4.97 5.28 -15.49
CA ASP A 15 5.66 6.42 -14.86
C ASP A 15 4.90 6.85 -13.59
N VAL A 16 5.61 6.92 -12.47
CA VAL A 16 5.07 7.25 -11.15
C VAL A 16 4.61 8.72 -11.06
N LYS A 17 5.02 9.60 -11.98
CA LYS A 17 4.73 11.05 -11.95
C LYS A 17 3.25 11.38 -11.75
N HIS A 18 2.35 10.79 -12.53
CA HIS A 18 0.91 11.07 -12.42
C HIS A 18 0.34 10.62 -11.06
N ILE A 19 0.93 9.59 -10.46
CA ILE A 19 0.56 9.11 -9.12
C ILE A 19 1.04 10.11 -8.07
N GLU A 20 2.27 10.64 -8.21
CA GLU A 20 2.80 11.69 -7.32
C GLU A 20 1.98 12.97 -7.39
N GLU A 21 1.58 13.39 -8.59
CA GLU A 21 0.68 14.53 -8.79
C GLU A 21 -0.66 14.30 -8.09
N SER A 22 -1.26 13.12 -8.25
CA SER A 22 -2.52 12.76 -7.58
C SER A 22 -2.38 12.78 -6.05
N ILE A 23 -1.28 12.23 -5.50
CA ILE A 23 -1.00 12.28 -4.06
C ILE A 23 -0.87 13.74 -3.60
N LYS A 24 -0.15 14.58 -4.36
CA LYS A 24 0.04 16.00 -4.02
C LYS A 24 -1.28 16.76 -4.01
N VAL A 25 -2.15 16.53 -4.99
CA VAL A 25 -3.48 17.12 -5.04
C VAL A 25 -4.30 16.71 -3.81
N LEU A 26 -4.35 15.42 -3.48
CA LEU A 26 -5.10 14.91 -2.33
C LEU A 26 -4.59 15.52 -1.01
N LYS A 27 -3.26 15.52 -0.80
CA LYS A 27 -2.63 16.06 0.42
C LYS A 27 -2.84 17.56 0.60
N ASN A 28 -2.92 18.33 -0.49
CA ASN A 28 -3.17 19.76 -0.46
C ASN A 28 -4.66 20.12 -0.47
N SER A 29 -5.54 19.15 -0.70
CA SER A 29 -6.98 19.36 -0.66
C SER A 29 -7.50 19.41 0.77
N LYS A 30 -8.64 20.09 0.98
CA LYS A 30 -9.38 20.03 2.26
C LYS A 30 -10.27 18.79 2.37
N ILE A 31 -10.20 17.88 1.39
CA ILE A 31 -11.07 16.70 1.29
C ILE A 31 -10.47 15.59 2.15
N ASP A 32 -11.31 14.97 2.97
CA ASP A 32 -10.93 13.79 3.73
C ASP A 32 -10.63 12.63 2.78
N HIS A 33 -9.48 11.99 2.96
CA HIS A 33 -9.00 10.94 2.07
C HIS A 33 -8.26 9.88 2.85
N GLU A 34 -8.23 8.68 2.27
CA GLU A 34 -7.42 7.57 2.74
C GLU A 34 -6.56 7.03 1.62
N PHE A 35 -5.34 6.66 1.97
CA PHE A 35 -4.53 5.79 1.15
C PHE A 35 -4.79 4.34 1.59
N ARG A 36 -4.74 3.42 0.64
CA ARG A 36 -4.81 1.98 0.90
C ARG A 36 -3.83 1.24 0.01
N THR A 37 -3.27 0.16 0.54
CA THR A 37 -2.44 -0.80 -0.20
C THR A 37 -2.91 -2.21 0.12
N THR A 38 -3.13 -3.02 -0.91
CA THR A 38 -3.38 -4.46 -0.75
C THR A 38 -2.04 -5.16 -0.69
N VAL A 39 -1.74 -5.83 0.42
CA VAL A 39 -0.45 -6.47 0.66
C VAL A 39 -0.50 -7.89 0.09
N VAL A 40 -0.03 -8.02 -1.16
CA VAL A 40 0.00 -9.31 -1.87
C VAL A 40 1.35 -9.98 -1.60
N PRO A 41 1.37 -11.18 -0.99
CA PRO A 41 2.58 -11.97 -0.88
C PRO A 41 3.21 -12.18 -2.26
N THR A 42 4.52 -12.32 -2.33
CA THR A 42 5.34 -12.38 -3.56
C THR A 42 5.47 -11.08 -4.35
N ILE A 43 4.70 -10.02 -4.04
CA ILE A 43 4.84 -8.70 -4.68
C ILE A 43 5.36 -7.66 -3.69
N LEU A 44 4.80 -7.65 -2.49
CA LEU A 44 5.10 -6.67 -1.44
C LEU A 44 5.58 -7.38 -0.18
N ASP A 45 6.71 -6.92 0.33
CA ASP A 45 7.23 -7.25 1.65
C ASP A 45 7.08 -6.06 2.63
N LYS A 46 7.56 -6.25 3.86
CA LYS A 46 7.53 -5.22 4.90
C LYS A 46 8.29 -3.97 4.48
N GLU A 47 9.46 -4.14 3.87
CA GLU A 47 10.34 -3.08 3.43
C GLU A 47 9.68 -2.21 2.36
N ASP A 48 8.96 -2.82 1.42
CA ASP A 48 8.16 -2.13 0.42
C ASP A 48 7.05 -1.30 1.05
N ILE A 49 6.33 -1.86 2.03
CA ILE A 49 5.27 -1.12 2.73
C ILE A 49 5.85 0.07 3.50
N VAL A 50 7.03 -0.08 4.11
CA VAL A 50 7.74 1.03 4.78
C VAL A 50 8.13 2.12 3.77
N LYS A 51 8.62 1.75 2.58
CA LYS A 51 8.93 2.73 1.50
C LYS A 51 7.68 3.47 1.05
N ILE A 52 6.56 2.76 0.86
CA ILE A 52 5.26 3.38 0.52
C ILE A 52 4.82 4.33 1.65
N ALA A 53 4.94 3.90 2.90
CA ALA A 53 4.54 4.70 4.05
C ALA A 53 5.33 6.01 4.13
N LYS A 54 6.66 5.94 3.96
CA LYS A 54 7.54 7.12 3.91
C LYS A 54 7.19 8.06 2.75
N TRP A 55 6.86 7.52 1.58
CA TRP A 55 6.44 8.33 0.45
C TRP A 55 5.11 9.06 0.71
N LEU A 56 4.14 8.38 1.31
CA LEU A 56 2.84 8.98 1.62
C LEU A 56 2.90 9.98 2.76
N SER A 57 3.81 9.78 3.71
CA SER A 57 3.96 10.59 4.92
C SER A 57 4.25 12.08 4.62
N PRO A 58 3.76 13.01 5.45
CA PRO A 58 2.66 12.82 6.40
C PRO A 58 1.32 12.70 5.65
N ALA A 59 0.39 11.88 6.11
CA ALA A 59 -0.98 11.84 5.57
C ALA A 59 -1.99 11.45 6.65
N LYS A 60 -3.28 11.75 6.41
CA LYS A 60 -4.33 11.50 7.41
C LYS A 60 -4.55 10.02 7.70
N LYS A 61 -4.83 9.22 6.66
CA LYS A 61 -5.26 7.83 6.83
C LYS A 61 -4.51 6.88 5.89
N TYR A 62 -3.99 5.78 6.43
CA TYR A 62 -3.41 4.70 5.64
C TYR A 62 -3.88 3.32 6.10
N TYR A 63 -4.45 2.55 5.17
CA TYR A 63 -4.96 1.21 5.43
C TYR A 63 -4.15 0.14 4.71
N LEU A 64 -3.70 -0.86 5.46
CA LEU A 64 -3.13 -2.09 4.91
C LEU A 64 -4.26 -3.10 4.75
N GLN A 65 -4.51 -3.51 3.52
CA GLN A 65 -5.53 -4.52 3.22
C GLN A 65 -4.87 -5.87 2.97
N ASN A 66 -5.35 -6.93 3.62
CA ASN A 66 -4.85 -8.27 3.31
C ASN A 66 -5.32 -8.73 1.91
N PHE A 67 -4.47 -9.49 1.24
CA PHE A 67 -4.82 -10.12 -0.04
C PHE A 67 -5.85 -11.23 0.14
N ARG A 68 -6.77 -11.39 -0.81
CA ARG A 68 -7.81 -12.43 -0.81
C ARG A 68 -7.74 -13.25 -2.12
N PRO A 69 -7.38 -14.53 -2.07
CA PRO A 69 -7.11 -15.35 -3.25
C PRO A 69 -8.38 -16.01 -3.83
N GLU A 70 -9.50 -15.28 -3.88
CA GLU A 70 -10.81 -15.86 -4.26
C GLU A 70 -11.33 -15.39 -5.63
N LYS A 71 -11.04 -14.14 -6.02
CA LYS A 71 -11.54 -13.51 -7.25
C LYS A 71 -10.40 -12.76 -7.93
N THR A 72 -9.38 -13.49 -8.34
CA THR A 72 -8.18 -12.90 -8.94
C THR A 72 -8.32 -12.80 -10.46
N ILE A 73 -7.65 -11.81 -11.04
CA ILE A 73 -7.64 -11.63 -12.51
C ILE A 73 -6.75 -12.71 -13.15
N ASP A 74 -5.58 -12.95 -12.57
CA ASP A 74 -4.71 -14.07 -12.94
C ASP A 74 -4.98 -15.25 -11.97
N PRO A 75 -5.42 -16.42 -12.48
CA PRO A 75 -5.67 -17.61 -11.65
C PRO A 75 -4.45 -18.08 -10.84
N LYS A 76 -3.22 -17.73 -11.23
CA LYS A 76 -2.01 -18.05 -10.44
C LYS A 76 -2.05 -17.46 -9.04
N PHE A 77 -2.75 -16.35 -8.85
CA PHE A 77 -2.87 -15.66 -7.58
C PHE A 77 -3.83 -16.35 -6.60
N GLU A 78 -4.70 -17.24 -7.07
CA GLU A 78 -5.58 -18.06 -6.21
C GLU A 78 -4.77 -19.03 -5.34
N LYS A 79 -3.56 -19.39 -5.79
CA LYS A 79 -2.64 -20.29 -5.07
C LYS A 79 -1.76 -19.56 -4.06
N ILE A 80 -1.78 -18.21 -4.06
CA ILE A 80 -0.96 -17.41 -3.15
C ILE A 80 -1.66 -17.39 -1.79
N LYS A 81 -1.01 -17.98 -0.79
CA LYS A 81 -1.46 -17.90 0.60
C LYS A 81 -1.27 -16.48 1.13
N PRO A 82 -2.32 -15.77 1.59
CA PRO A 82 -2.20 -14.44 2.17
C PRO A 82 -1.26 -14.40 3.38
N TYR A 83 -0.77 -13.21 3.71
CA TYR A 83 -0.03 -13.04 4.95
C TYR A 83 -0.93 -13.30 6.17
N PRO A 84 -0.38 -13.84 7.27
CA PRO A 84 -1.10 -13.93 8.53
C PRO A 84 -1.41 -12.53 9.07
N GLU A 85 -2.46 -12.40 9.87
CA GLU A 85 -2.92 -11.10 10.39
C GLU A 85 -1.86 -10.44 11.29
N GLU A 86 -1.09 -11.25 12.02
CA GLU A 86 0.01 -10.81 12.87
C GLU A 86 1.08 -10.09 12.06
N TYR A 87 1.40 -10.58 10.85
CA TYR A 87 2.39 -9.95 9.97
C TYR A 87 1.95 -8.55 9.55
N LEU A 88 0.69 -8.38 9.16
CA LEU A 88 0.14 -7.06 8.82
C LEU A 88 0.10 -6.13 10.02
N SER A 89 -0.22 -6.66 11.20
CA SER A 89 -0.24 -5.91 12.46
C SER A 89 1.16 -5.41 12.84
N GLU A 90 2.21 -6.21 12.63
CA GLU A 90 3.60 -5.79 12.85
C GLU A 90 4.03 -4.67 11.89
N ILE A 91 3.65 -4.77 10.62
CA ILE A 91 3.90 -3.70 9.65
C ILE A 91 3.13 -2.44 10.05
N GLN A 92 1.85 -2.56 10.41
CA GLN A 92 1.02 -1.44 10.86
C GLN A 92 1.66 -0.72 12.04
N LYS A 93 2.15 -1.44 13.05
CA LYS A 93 2.87 -0.85 14.19
C LYS A 93 4.10 -0.05 13.72
N THR A 94 4.88 -0.63 12.79
CA THR A 94 6.10 -0.02 12.25
C THR A 94 5.84 1.31 11.54
N ILE A 95 4.71 1.45 10.85
CA ILE A 95 4.40 2.63 10.03
C ILE A 95 3.39 3.58 10.66
N SER A 96 2.82 3.22 11.82
CA SER A 96 1.70 3.94 12.43
C SER A 96 2.02 5.41 12.73
N SER A 97 3.25 5.72 13.13
CA SER A 97 3.71 7.08 13.45
C SER A 97 3.74 8.05 12.26
N PHE A 98 3.58 7.56 11.03
CA PHE A 98 3.54 8.39 9.82
C PHE A 98 2.14 8.94 9.49
N PHE A 99 1.09 8.47 10.17
CA PHE A 99 -0.30 8.78 9.84
C PHE A 99 -1.13 9.07 11.09
N GLU A 100 -2.16 9.92 10.97
CA GLU A 100 -3.12 10.13 12.07
C GLU A 100 -3.94 8.85 12.35
N VAL A 101 -4.27 8.09 11.29
CA VAL A 101 -4.93 6.80 11.39
C VAL A 101 -4.20 5.78 10.52
N CYS A 102 -3.71 4.70 11.14
CA CYS A 102 -3.17 3.55 10.43
C CYS A 102 -3.80 2.25 10.94
N LYS A 103 -4.44 1.48 10.06
CA LYS A 103 -5.19 0.26 10.42
C LYS A 103 -5.02 -0.85 9.37
N VAL A 104 -5.29 -2.09 9.79
CA VAL A 104 -5.38 -3.26 8.91
C VAL A 104 -6.86 -3.52 8.57
N ARG A 105 -7.15 -4.02 7.36
CA ARG A 105 -8.49 -4.34 6.84
C ARG A 105 -8.51 -5.62 6.00
#